data_AF-A0A8X6WA89-F1
#
_entry.id   AF-A0A8X6WA89-F1
#
_cell.length_a   1.000
_cell.length_b   1.000
_cell.length_c   1.000
_cell.angle_alpha   90.00
_cell.angle_beta   90.00
_cell.angle_gamma   90.00
#
_symmetry.space_group_name_H-M   'P 1'
#
loop_
_entity.id
_entity.type
_entity.pdbx_description
1 polymer ?
#
loop_
_entity_poly.entity_id
_entity_poly.type
_entity_poly.pdbx_seq_one_letter_code
_entity_poly.pdbx_strand_id
1 'polypeptide(L)'
;MPAMVGYLNHWATAAPRYAEDNNEGTLNDLTILRMQSQKNDDGTFPDKTELLKEIESLRKQVELLSNRPPRIDTRDIIDNFFEWIKEVERISKLAHWSNELKLTNAISRLSGSAKNWQLTTGKNFNDWTVWKTAFASRFKRRITMQEFLAHQSERKMKHSETLVDYIYAKDALLEKALFTIPQQVRISMIIGDVTEEKWQIALAIQNSDTVEELIDRATSLDAIRSVK
;
A
#
# COMPACT_ATOMS: atom_id res chain seq x y z
N MET A 1 -15.05 -58.62 24.16
CA MET A 1 -14.27 -57.38 24.01
C MET A 1 -15.13 -56.36 23.27
N PRO A 2 -15.11 -55.07 23.67
CA PRO A 2 -16.27 -54.18 23.88
C PRO A 2 -16.41 -53.10 22.78
N ALA A 3 -17.32 -52.13 22.73
CA ALA A 3 -18.70 -51.86 23.18
C ALA A 3 -19.10 -50.48 22.57
N MET A 4 -20.40 -50.25 22.41
CA MET A 4 -21.11 -48.94 22.33
C MET A 4 -20.70 -47.87 21.30
N VAL A 5 -21.65 -47.50 20.42
CA VAL A 5 -21.87 -46.11 20.02
C VAL A 5 -23.38 -45.85 20.01
N GLY A 6 -23.82 -44.93 20.87
CA GLY A 6 -25.21 -44.51 21.02
C GLY A 6 -25.52 -43.22 20.26
N TYR A 7 -26.82 -43.07 19.96
CA TYR A 7 -27.64 -41.86 19.88
C TYR A 7 -26.99 -40.53 19.43
N LEU A 8 -27.40 -40.05 18.24
CA LEU A 8 -27.39 -38.63 17.87
C LEU A 8 -28.82 -38.22 17.48
N ASN A 9 -29.42 -37.35 18.29
CA ASN A 9 -30.70 -36.69 18.02
C ASN A 9 -30.46 -35.34 17.30
N HIS A 10 -31.41 -35.00 16.43
CA HIS A 10 -31.98 -33.69 16.03
C HIS A 10 -31.32 -32.43 16.63
N TRP A 11 -31.11 -31.30 15.94
CA TRP A 11 -32.10 -30.39 15.34
C TRP A 11 -31.46 -29.50 14.25
N ALA A 12 -32.21 -29.20 13.20
CA ALA A 12 -31.94 -28.10 12.27
C ALA A 12 -32.43 -26.77 12.88
N THR A 13 -31.61 -25.72 12.91
CA THR A 13 -32.10 -24.32 12.92
C THR A 13 -31.02 -23.33 12.47
N ALA A 14 -31.38 -22.55 11.44
CA ALA A 14 -30.91 -21.22 11.04
C ALA A 14 -29.54 -20.71 11.51
N ALA A 15 -28.63 -20.51 10.56
CA ALA A 15 -27.49 -19.61 10.71
C ALA A 15 -27.96 -18.16 10.88
N PRO A 16 -27.53 -17.42 11.92
CA PRO A 16 -27.72 -15.98 11.97
C PRO A 16 -26.78 -15.30 10.96
N ARG A 17 -27.36 -14.44 10.13
CA ARG A 17 -26.61 -13.41 9.40
C ARG A 17 -25.96 -12.51 10.45
N TYR A 18 -24.63 -12.44 10.47
CA TYR A 18 -23.94 -11.42 11.23
C TYR A 18 -24.15 -10.09 10.51
N ALA A 19 -25.02 -9.27 11.10
CA ALA A 19 -25.19 -7.88 10.75
C ALA A 19 -23.89 -7.11 11.03
N GLU A 20 -23.57 -6.19 10.13
CA GLU A 20 -22.57 -5.15 10.33
C GLU A 20 -23.02 -4.25 11.48
N ASP A 21 -22.49 -4.47 12.68
CA ASP A 21 -22.70 -3.59 13.82
C ASP A 21 -21.37 -2.92 14.23
N ASN A 22 -21.26 -1.65 13.84
CA ASN A 22 -20.69 -0.52 14.59
C ASN A 22 -19.47 -0.83 15.50
N ASN A 23 -18.28 -0.68 14.92
CA ASN A 23 -16.98 -0.79 15.60
C ASN A 23 -16.66 0.36 16.59
N GLU A 24 -17.63 1.22 16.93
CA GLU A 24 -17.48 2.29 17.92
C GLU A 24 -17.99 1.90 19.33
N GLY A 25 -18.87 0.90 19.44
CA GLY A 25 -19.39 0.43 20.74
C GLY A 25 -18.39 -0.42 21.52
N THR A 26 -17.63 -1.26 20.83
CA THR A 26 -16.72 -2.24 21.43
C THR A 26 -15.50 -1.61 22.09
N LEU A 27 -14.98 -0.49 21.56
CA LEU A 27 -13.83 0.20 22.14
C LEU A 27 -14.20 0.95 23.43
N ASN A 28 -15.38 1.59 23.48
CA ASN A 28 -15.87 2.26 24.68
C ASN A 28 -16.24 1.25 25.77
N ASP A 29 -16.86 0.13 25.42
CA ASP A 29 -17.24 -0.91 26.39
C ASP A 29 -16.03 -1.63 26.99
N LEU A 30 -14.99 -1.91 26.19
CA LEU A 30 -13.73 -2.47 26.70
C LEU A 30 -12.96 -1.48 27.59
N THR A 31 -13.08 -0.18 27.32
CA THR A 31 -12.46 0.86 28.14
C THR A 31 -13.17 1.01 29.49
N ILE A 32 -14.51 0.96 29.50
CA ILE A 32 -15.33 1.02 30.72
C ILE A 32 -15.14 -0.26 31.57
N LEU A 33 -15.12 -1.44 30.95
CA LEU A 33 -14.87 -2.73 31.63
C LEU A 33 -13.46 -2.80 32.25
N ARG A 34 -12.45 -2.21 31.61
CA ARG A 34 -11.07 -2.18 32.14
C ARG A 34 -10.90 -1.13 33.24
N MET A 35 -11.56 0.02 33.13
CA MET A 35 -11.60 1.04 34.20
C MET A 35 -12.28 0.52 35.48
N GLN A 36 -13.23 -0.41 35.37
CA GLN A 36 -13.86 -1.06 36.53
C GLN A 36 -13.01 -2.19 37.14
N SER A 37 -11.97 -2.67 36.44
CA SER A 37 -11.18 -3.83 36.84
C SER A 37 -9.77 -3.52 37.40
N GLN A 38 -9.34 -2.25 37.42
CA GLN A 38 -8.03 -1.87 37.97
C GLN A 38 -8.19 -1.01 39.23
N LYS A 39 -8.51 -1.68 40.34
CA LYS A 39 -7.97 -1.24 41.63
C LYS A 39 -6.51 -1.68 41.68
N ASN A 40 -5.62 -0.83 42.18
CA ASN A 40 -4.30 -1.28 42.61
C ASN A 40 -4.49 -2.36 43.71
N ASP A 41 -3.47 -3.20 43.97
CA ASP A 41 -3.56 -4.28 44.98
C ASP A 41 -3.95 -3.77 46.39
N ASP A 42 -3.83 -2.46 46.64
CA ASP A 42 -4.20 -1.75 47.87
C ASP A 42 -5.60 -1.10 47.83
N GLY A 43 -6.35 -1.27 46.74
CA GLY A 43 -7.71 -0.73 46.58
C GLY A 43 -7.77 0.72 46.09
N THR A 44 -6.62 1.36 45.83
CA THR A 44 -6.55 2.76 45.39
C THR A 44 -6.71 2.89 43.87
N PHE A 45 -7.30 4.00 43.42
CA PHE A 45 -7.41 4.30 42.00
C PHE A 45 -6.05 4.76 41.44
N PRO A 46 -5.69 4.37 40.21
CA PRO A 46 -4.45 4.81 39.58
C PRO A 46 -4.37 6.35 39.51
N ASP A 47 -3.18 6.91 39.74
CA ASP A 47 -2.97 8.36 39.68
C ASP A 47 -3.39 8.90 38.29
N LYS A 48 -3.99 10.09 38.25
CA LYS A 48 -4.44 10.75 37.02
C LYS A 48 -3.30 10.86 36.00
N THR A 49 -2.08 11.10 36.46
CA THR A 49 -0.89 11.18 35.60
C THR A 49 -0.53 9.84 34.97
N GLU A 50 -0.77 8.75 35.69
CA GLU A 50 -0.49 7.38 35.24
C GLU A 50 -1.55 6.90 34.24
N LEU A 51 -2.83 7.22 34.51
CA LEU A 51 -3.93 6.99 33.57
C LEU A 51 -3.74 7.77 32.26
N LEU A 52 -3.27 9.02 32.32
CA LEU A 52 -2.96 9.81 31.13
C LEU A 52 -1.85 9.16 30.30
N LYS A 53 -0.78 8.67 30.93
CA LYS A 53 0.29 7.93 30.24
C LYS A 53 -0.22 6.65 29.59
N GLU A 54 -1.10 5.91 30.27
CA GLU A 54 -1.65 4.67 29.75
C GLU A 54 -2.59 4.92 28.56
N ILE A 55 -3.45 5.93 28.64
CA ILE A 55 -4.32 6.38 27.53
C ILE A 55 -3.48 6.80 26.33
N GLU A 56 -2.40 7.53 26.53
CA GLU A 56 -1.52 7.99 25.45
C GLU A 56 -0.75 6.82 24.81
N SER A 57 -0.32 5.86 25.62
CA SER A 57 0.27 4.59 25.15
C SER A 57 -0.72 3.77 24.32
N LEU A 58 -1.96 3.61 24.79
CA LEU A 58 -3.02 2.87 24.09
C LEU A 58 -3.44 3.56 22.80
N ARG A 59 -3.57 4.89 22.79
CA ARG A 59 -3.82 5.66 21.56
C ARG A 59 -2.73 5.41 20.53
N LYS A 60 -1.47 5.48 20.95
CA LYS A 60 -0.33 5.19 20.07
C LYS A 60 -0.38 3.76 19.55
N GLN A 61 -0.78 2.77 20.35
CA GLN A 61 -0.93 1.38 19.92
C GLN A 61 -2.10 1.17 18.94
N VAL A 62 -3.24 1.81 19.16
CA VAL A 62 -4.41 1.75 18.27
C VAL A 62 -4.11 2.43 16.93
N GLU A 63 -3.43 3.55 16.96
CA GLU A 63 -2.97 4.27 15.77
C GLU A 63 -1.92 3.45 14.99
N LEU A 64 -1.00 2.79 15.72
CA LEU A 64 -0.09 1.80 15.16
C LEU A 64 -0.82 0.61 14.55
N LEU A 65 -2.02 0.24 14.99
CA LEU A 65 -2.76 -0.93 14.50
C LEU A 65 -3.70 -0.61 13.33
N SER A 66 -4.36 0.54 13.36
CA SER A 66 -5.43 0.89 12.42
C SER A 66 -4.90 1.31 11.05
N ASN A 67 -3.64 1.72 10.95
CA ASN A 67 -3.06 2.34 9.75
C ASN A 67 -1.64 1.82 9.46
N ARG A 68 -1.43 0.50 9.39
CA ARG A 68 -0.09 -0.06 9.15
C ARG A 68 0.31 -0.01 7.68
N PRO A 69 1.51 0.49 7.34
CA PRO A 69 2.08 0.31 6.01
C PRO A 69 2.26 -1.18 5.70
N PRO A 70 2.31 -1.61 4.43
CA PRO A 70 2.61 -3.00 4.10
C PRO A 70 3.99 -3.42 4.67
N ARG A 71 4.11 -4.69 5.06
CA ARG A 71 5.39 -5.25 5.52
C ARG A 71 6.30 -5.38 4.30
N ILE A 72 7.60 -5.12 4.46
CA ILE A 72 8.53 -5.18 3.32
C ILE A 72 9.85 -5.87 3.69
N ASP A 73 10.39 -6.65 2.77
CA ASP A 73 11.70 -7.27 2.84
C ASP A 73 12.63 -6.74 1.74
N THR A 74 13.90 -7.15 1.76
CA THR A 74 14.90 -6.67 0.79
C THR A 74 14.62 -7.02 -0.67
N ARG A 75 13.95 -8.15 -0.95
CA ARG A 75 13.61 -8.55 -2.32
C ARG A 75 12.46 -7.69 -2.83
N ASP A 76 11.48 -7.41 -1.98
CA ASP A 76 10.35 -6.53 -2.29
C ASP A 76 10.76 -5.05 -2.37
N ILE A 77 11.71 -4.62 -1.52
CA ILE A 77 12.24 -3.24 -1.51
C ILE A 77 12.92 -2.90 -2.83
N ILE A 78 13.70 -3.82 -3.41
CA ILE A 78 14.49 -3.55 -4.61
C ILE A 78 13.61 -3.09 -5.78
N ASP A 79 12.40 -3.65 -5.90
CA ASP A 79 11.48 -3.35 -6.99
C ASP A 79 10.38 -2.35 -6.58
N ASN A 80 10.00 -2.28 -5.30
CA ASN A 80 8.86 -1.49 -4.83
C ASN A 80 9.20 -0.43 -3.77
N PHE A 81 10.48 -0.08 -3.58
CA PHE A 81 10.92 0.90 -2.58
C PHE A 81 10.11 2.21 -2.60
N PHE A 82 9.96 2.81 -3.78
CA PHE A 82 9.28 4.10 -3.93
C PHE A 82 7.78 3.99 -3.62
N GLU A 83 7.14 2.91 -4.04
CA GLU A 83 5.73 2.67 -3.76
C GLU A 83 5.49 2.44 -2.26
N TRP A 84 6.39 1.72 -1.59
CA TRP A 84 6.32 1.57 -0.14
C TRP A 84 6.52 2.90 0.60
N ILE A 85 7.48 3.72 0.19
CA ILE A 85 7.69 5.05 0.76
C ILE A 85 6.49 5.96 0.52
N LYS A 86 5.94 5.98 -0.70
CA LYS A 86 4.73 6.74 -1.04
C LYS A 86 3.57 6.33 -0.14
N GLU A 87 3.39 5.04 0.09
CA GLU A 87 2.31 4.52 0.93
C GLU A 87 2.49 4.89 2.40
N VAL A 88 3.71 4.78 2.93
CA VAL A 88 4.03 5.28 4.29
C VAL A 88 3.71 6.78 4.40
N GLU A 89 4.08 7.58 3.41
CA GLU A 89 3.81 9.02 3.41
C GLU A 89 2.31 9.33 3.31
N ARG A 90 1.57 8.62 2.45
CA ARG A 90 0.12 8.74 2.30
C ARG A 90 -0.60 8.43 3.61
N ILE A 91 -0.30 7.28 4.23
CA ILE A 91 -0.88 6.88 5.50
C ILE A 91 -0.53 7.89 6.60
N SER A 92 0.73 8.35 6.65
CA SER A 92 1.16 9.31 7.66
C SER A 92 0.40 10.64 7.57
N LYS A 93 0.04 11.08 6.36
CA LYS A 93 -0.75 12.30 6.14
C LYS A 93 -2.19 12.11 6.61
N LEU A 94 -2.81 10.98 6.27
CA LEU A 94 -4.19 10.66 6.67
C LEU A 94 -4.34 10.48 8.18
N ALA A 95 -3.35 9.86 8.81
CA ALA A 95 -3.34 9.61 10.25
C ALA A 95 -2.66 10.73 11.06
N HIS A 96 -2.25 11.84 10.43
CA HIS A 96 -1.58 12.96 11.08
C HIS A 96 -0.35 12.58 11.92
N TRP A 97 0.44 11.61 11.46
CA TRP A 97 1.61 11.15 12.19
C TRP A 97 2.69 12.23 12.30
N SER A 98 3.25 12.36 13.51
CA SER A 98 4.51 13.06 13.70
C SER A 98 5.65 12.37 12.93
N ASN A 99 6.78 13.05 12.70
CA ASN A 99 7.91 12.46 12.01
C ASN A 99 8.50 11.27 12.81
N GLU A 100 8.47 11.33 14.13
CA GLU A 100 8.92 10.25 15.02
C GLU A 100 8.00 9.03 14.91
N LEU A 101 6.68 9.25 14.88
CA LEU A 101 5.70 8.17 14.76
C LEU A 101 5.75 7.52 13.37
N LYS A 102 5.93 8.33 12.33
CA LYS A 102 6.13 7.87 10.95
C LYS A 102 7.37 7.00 10.80
N LEU A 103 8.50 7.45 11.36
CA LEU A 103 9.74 6.68 11.37
C LEU A 103 9.59 5.37 12.16
N THR A 104 8.98 5.42 13.34
CA THR A 104 8.72 4.24 14.16
C THR A 104 7.85 3.22 13.43
N ASN A 105 6.77 3.69 12.79
CA ASN A 105 5.88 2.87 11.98
C ASN A 105 6.63 2.21 10.82
N ALA A 106 7.39 2.98 10.04
CA ALA A 106 8.17 2.46 8.93
C ALA A 106 9.17 1.36 9.38
N ILE A 107 9.92 1.62 10.45
CA ILE A 107 10.89 0.68 11.04
C ILE A 107 10.22 -0.63 11.51
N SER A 108 8.99 -0.54 12.04
CA SER A 108 8.25 -1.71 12.53
C SER A 108 7.87 -2.68 11.41
N ARG A 109 7.82 -2.20 10.15
CA ARG A 109 7.40 -2.96 8.97
C ARG A 109 8.57 -3.51 8.16
N LEU A 110 9.80 -3.19 8.55
CA LEU A 110 11.00 -3.77 7.96
C LEU A 110 11.15 -5.24 8.38
N SER A 111 11.62 -6.05 7.45
CA SER A 111 11.97 -7.45 7.69
C SER A 111 13.25 -7.85 6.94
N GLY A 112 13.80 -9.02 7.26
CA GLY A 112 15.02 -9.54 6.62
C GLY A 112 16.21 -8.57 6.70
N SER A 113 16.94 -8.41 5.60
CA SER A 113 18.15 -7.59 5.53
C SER A 113 17.88 -6.10 5.77
N ALA A 114 16.67 -5.61 5.45
CA ALA A 114 16.28 -4.24 5.75
C ALA A 114 16.15 -4.01 7.26
N LYS A 115 15.61 -4.98 8.00
CA LYS A 115 15.58 -4.93 9.47
C LYS A 115 17.00 -5.04 10.05
N ASN A 116 17.84 -5.90 9.49
CA ASN A 116 19.25 -6.02 9.94
C ASN A 116 20.02 -4.72 9.72
N TRP A 117 19.85 -4.06 8.57
CA TRP A 117 20.43 -2.74 8.33
C TRP A 117 19.93 -1.71 9.33
N GLN A 118 18.65 -1.73 9.69
CA GLN A 118 18.12 -0.83 10.71
C GLN A 118 18.83 -1.01 12.06
N LEU A 119 19.09 -2.26 12.47
CA LEU A 119 19.74 -2.58 13.74
C LEU A 119 21.23 -2.18 13.76
N THR A 120 21.92 -2.20 12.62
CA THR A 120 23.36 -1.92 12.54
C THR A 120 23.65 -0.47 12.20
N THR A 121 23.08 0.03 11.11
CA THR A 121 23.38 1.35 10.52
C THR A 121 22.20 2.32 10.67
N GLY A 122 20.98 1.85 10.40
CA GLY A 122 19.79 2.69 10.33
C GLY A 122 19.40 3.36 11.65
N LYS A 123 19.77 2.78 12.79
CA LYS A 123 19.55 3.32 14.14
C LYS A 123 20.20 4.69 14.39
N ASN A 124 21.15 5.10 13.55
CA ASN A 124 21.83 6.39 13.68
C ASN A 124 21.05 7.53 13.02
N PHE A 125 19.95 7.24 12.32
CA PHE A 125 19.12 8.25 11.66
C PHE A 125 17.76 8.36 12.36
N ASN A 126 17.60 9.42 13.14
CA ASN A 126 16.41 9.63 13.98
C ASN A 126 15.36 10.57 13.34
N ASP A 127 15.68 11.17 12.21
CA ASP A 127 14.77 11.99 11.41
C ASP A 127 14.28 11.21 10.19
N TRP A 128 13.00 11.35 9.85
CA TRP A 128 12.39 10.66 8.70
C TRP A 128 13.09 10.96 7.38
N THR A 129 13.42 12.23 7.13
CA THR A 129 14.00 12.66 5.85
C THR A 129 15.41 12.12 5.68
N VAL A 130 16.22 12.21 6.74
CA VAL A 130 17.57 11.67 6.76
C VAL A 130 17.55 10.14 6.65
N TRP A 131 16.69 9.48 7.44
CA TRP A 131 16.53 8.03 7.42
C TRP A 131 16.10 7.51 6.05
N LYS A 132 15.07 8.12 5.45
CA LYS A 132 14.56 7.79 4.11
C LYS A 132 15.66 7.89 3.05
N THR A 133 16.48 8.94 3.12
CA THR A 133 17.59 9.16 2.18
C THR A 133 18.68 8.09 2.33
N ALA A 134 19.07 7.78 3.57
CA ALA A 134 20.06 6.73 3.85
C ALA A 134 19.56 5.33 3.45
N PHE A 135 18.29 5.05 3.75
CA PHE A 135 17.63 3.78 3.42
C PHE A 135 17.50 3.61 1.90
N ALA A 136 17.08 4.67 1.18
CA ALA A 136 17.08 4.72 -0.28
C ALA A 136 18.49 4.46 -0.84
N SER A 137 19.51 5.16 -0.34
CA SER A 137 20.89 4.98 -0.83
C SER A 137 21.37 3.53 -0.72
N ARG A 138 20.96 2.82 0.35
CA ARG A 138 21.38 1.44 0.59
C ARG A 138 20.63 0.42 -0.26
N PHE A 139 19.32 0.57 -0.41
CA PHE A 139 18.45 -0.47 -0.96
C PHE A 139 17.83 -0.14 -2.31
N LYS A 140 17.97 1.10 -2.79
CA LYS A 140 17.58 1.47 -4.15
C LYS A 140 18.49 0.73 -5.13
N ARG A 141 17.92 -0.25 -5.84
CA ARG A 141 18.54 -0.72 -7.08
C ARG A 141 18.50 0.45 -8.05
N ARG A 142 19.68 0.89 -8.49
CA ARG A 142 19.78 1.85 -9.58
C ARG A 142 19.54 1.08 -10.86
N ILE A 143 18.29 1.02 -11.32
CA ILE A 143 18.04 0.61 -12.70
C ILE A 143 18.69 1.69 -13.56
N THR A 144 19.58 1.28 -14.45
CA THR A 144 20.18 2.18 -15.43
C THR A 144 19.11 2.68 -16.39
N MET A 145 19.36 3.80 -17.06
CA MET A 145 18.45 4.29 -18.12
C MET A 145 18.21 3.20 -19.18
N GLN A 146 19.26 2.45 -19.54
CA GLN A 146 19.16 1.36 -20.51
C GLN A 146 18.24 0.23 -20.02
N GLU A 147 18.39 -0.20 -18.77
CA GLU A 147 17.51 -1.22 -18.18
C GLU A 147 16.06 -0.73 -18.07
N PHE A 148 15.84 0.54 -17.75
CA PHE A 148 14.51 1.14 -17.76
C PHE A 148 13.90 1.10 -19.15
N LEU A 149 14.62 1.56 -20.17
CA LEU A 149 14.15 1.60 -21.55
C LEU A 149 13.87 0.20 -22.10
N ALA A 150 14.73 -0.77 -21.78
CA ALA A 150 14.49 -2.17 -22.11
C ALA A 150 13.22 -2.70 -21.43
N HIS A 151 13.12 -2.56 -20.11
CA HIS A 151 12.00 -3.08 -19.33
C HIS A 151 10.66 -2.44 -19.71
N GLN A 152 10.63 -1.12 -19.94
CA GLN A 152 9.41 -0.47 -20.38
C GLN A 152 9.01 -0.98 -21.77
N SER A 153 9.95 -1.15 -22.71
CA SER A 153 9.65 -1.58 -24.08
C SER A 153 9.17 -3.03 -24.19
N GLU A 154 9.46 -3.86 -23.20
CA GLU A 154 8.91 -5.22 -23.07
C GLU A 154 7.40 -5.19 -22.79
N ARG A 155 6.89 -4.13 -22.14
CA ARG A 155 5.46 -3.91 -21.95
C ARG A 155 4.82 -3.40 -23.24
N LYS A 156 4.57 -4.33 -24.16
CA LYS A 156 3.81 -4.10 -25.40
C LYS A 156 2.35 -4.44 -25.22
N MET A 157 1.50 -3.89 -26.06
CA MET A 157 0.08 -4.20 -26.03
C MET A 157 -0.17 -5.70 -26.32
N LYS A 158 -1.02 -6.36 -25.54
CA LYS A 158 -1.48 -7.74 -25.78
C LYS A 158 -2.67 -7.74 -26.75
N HIS A 159 -2.86 -8.82 -27.51
CA HIS A 159 -3.96 -8.89 -28.48
C HIS A 159 -5.36 -8.86 -27.83
N SER A 160 -5.47 -9.38 -26.61
CA SER A 160 -6.73 -9.51 -25.88
C SER A 160 -7.04 -8.35 -24.94
N GLU A 161 -6.14 -7.39 -24.76
CA GLU A 161 -6.36 -6.26 -23.86
C GLU A 161 -6.94 -5.06 -24.61
N THR A 162 -7.68 -4.22 -23.89
CA THR A 162 -8.21 -2.95 -24.41
C THR A 162 -7.08 -1.91 -24.50
N LEU A 163 -7.27 -0.88 -25.32
CA LEU A 163 -6.32 0.25 -25.38
C LEU A 163 -6.25 0.97 -24.03
N VAL A 164 -7.39 1.15 -23.37
CA VAL A 164 -7.47 1.79 -22.05
C VAL A 164 -6.67 1.01 -20.99
N ASP A 165 -6.88 -0.31 -20.88
CA ASP A 165 -6.14 -1.14 -19.91
C ASP A 165 -4.64 -1.13 -20.19
N TYR A 166 -4.25 -1.17 -21.46
CA TYR A 166 -2.86 -1.04 -21.87
C TYR A 166 -2.26 0.30 -21.44
N ILE A 167 -2.93 1.42 -21.74
CA ILE A 167 -2.44 2.76 -21.43
C ILE A 167 -2.24 2.92 -19.92
N TYR A 168 -3.22 2.53 -19.08
CA TYR A 168 -3.07 2.59 -17.63
C TYR A 168 -1.90 1.73 -17.13
N ALA A 169 -1.77 0.50 -17.62
CA ALA A 169 -0.69 -0.39 -17.20
C ALA A 169 0.69 0.14 -17.62
N LYS A 170 0.78 0.74 -18.81
CA LYS A 170 2.01 1.33 -19.34
C LYS A 170 2.36 2.62 -18.59
N ASP A 171 1.40 3.50 -18.35
CA ASP A 171 1.60 4.74 -17.61
C ASP A 171 2.03 4.48 -16.17
N ALA A 172 1.40 3.52 -15.49
CA ALA A 172 1.80 3.08 -14.15
C ALA A 172 3.24 2.51 -14.11
N LEU A 173 3.73 1.94 -15.21
CA LEU A 173 5.12 1.52 -15.33
C LEU A 173 6.06 2.72 -15.53
N LEU A 174 5.67 3.70 -16.35
CA LEU A 174 6.46 4.91 -16.60
C LEU A 174 6.54 5.82 -15.37
N GLU A 175 5.54 5.80 -14.48
CA GLU A 175 5.56 6.45 -13.16
C GLU A 175 6.65 5.90 -12.23
N LYS A 176 7.20 4.71 -12.50
CA LYS A 176 8.30 4.12 -11.72
C LYS A 176 9.68 4.65 -12.13
N ALA A 177 9.75 5.53 -13.13
CA ALA A 177 11.01 6.09 -13.58
C ALA A 177 11.73 6.85 -12.45
N LEU A 178 13.06 6.72 -12.40
CA LEU A 178 13.90 7.41 -11.42
C LEU A 178 14.10 8.91 -11.75
N PHE A 179 13.45 9.40 -12.79
CA PHE A 179 13.56 10.74 -13.36
C PHE A 179 12.18 11.18 -13.88
N THR A 180 11.97 12.49 -13.94
CA THR A 180 10.74 13.05 -14.50
C THR A 180 10.72 12.84 -16.02
N ILE A 181 9.68 12.18 -16.52
CA ILE A 181 9.43 12.03 -17.95
C ILE A 181 8.51 13.18 -18.38
N PRO A 182 8.94 14.05 -19.32
CA PRO A 182 8.06 15.08 -19.87
C PRO A 182 6.80 14.46 -20.48
N GLN A 183 5.65 15.11 -20.32
CA GLN A 183 4.35 14.51 -20.67
C GLN A 183 4.26 14.06 -22.14
N GLN A 184 4.79 14.87 -23.06
CA GLN A 184 4.85 14.53 -24.49
C GLN A 184 5.72 13.29 -24.78
N VAL A 185 6.84 13.14 -24.06
CA VAL A 185 7.71 11.96 -24.19
C VAL A 185 7.01 10.72 -23.64
N ARG A 186 6.28 10.88 -22.53
CA ARG A 186 5.49 9.80 -21.91
C ARG A 186 4.39 9.31 -22.86
N ILE A 187 3.63 10.22 -23.49
CA ILE A 187 2.61 9.88 -24.50
C ILE A 187 3.24 9.15 -25.68
N SER A 188 4.37 9.65 -26.20
CA SER A 188 5.10 9.01 -27.30
C SER A 188 5.57 7.58 -26.95
N MET A 189 6.08 7.37 -25.73
CA MET A 189 6.46 6.04 -25.24
C MET A 189 5.27 5.08 -25.14
N ILE A 190 4.11 5.57 -24.70
CA ILE A 190 2.88 4.75 -24.61
C ILE A 190 2.43 4.31 -26.01
N ILE A 191 2.31 5.27 -26.94
CA ILE A 191 1.86 5.02 -28.32
C ILE A 191 2.86 4.14 -29.08
N GLY A 192 4.16 4.34 -28.85
CA GLY A 192 5.25 3.63 -29.54
C GLY A 192 5.20 2.10 -29.41
N ASP A 193 4.69 1.60 -28.28
CA ASP A 193 4.65 0.16 -27.97
C ASP A 193 3.26 -0.50 -28.15
N VAL A 194 2.34 0.22 -28.81
CA VAL A 194 1.08 -0.36 -29.32
C VAL A 194 1.40 -1.27 -30.51
N THR A 195 1.02 -2.54 -30.43
CA THR A 195 1.43 -3.56 -31.41
C THR A 195 0.69 -3.50 -32.74
N GLU A 196 -0.57 -3.07 -32.71
CA GLU A 196 -1.40 -2.96 -33.91
C GLU A 196 -1.25 -1.55 -34.51
N GLU A 197 -0.56 -1.46 -35.64
CA GLU A 197 -0.24 -0.20 -36.34
C GLU A 197 -1.47 0.70 -36.56
N LYS A 198 -2.63 0.12 -36.92
CA LYS A 198 -3.87 0.90 -37.10
C LYS A 198 -4.31 1.65 -35.84
N TRP A 199 -4.12 1.06 -34.66
CA TRP A 199 -4.49 1.68 -33.38
C TRP A 199 -3.42 2.65 -32.91
N GLN A 200 -2.15 2.34 -33.17
CA GLN A 200 -1.04 3.26 -32.96
C GLN A 200 -1.23 4.56 -33.75
N ILE A 201 -1.49 4.46 -35.07
CA ILE A 201 -1.77 5.59 -35.94
C ILE A 201 -3.02 6.32 -35.46
N ALA A 202 -4.10 5.58 -35.15
CA ALA A 202 -5.32 6.17 -34.64
C ALA A 202 -5.00 7.03 -33.42
N LEU A 203 -4.31 6.52 -32.40
CA LEU A 203 -3.92 7.28 -31.20
C LEU A 203 -2.99 8.47 -31.48
N ALA A 204 -2.11 8.40 -32.49
CA ALA A 204 -1.17 9.47 -32.82
C ALA A 204 -1.78 10.66 -33.58
N ILE A 205 -2.86 10.45 -34.34
CA ILE A 205 -3.43 11.49 -35.24
C ILE A 205 -3.89 12.77 -34.51
N GLN A 206 -4.43 12.62 -33.32
CA GLN A 206 -4.95 13.70 -32.50
C GLN A 206 -3.96 13.84 -31.36
N ASN A 207 -3.08 14.83 -31.50
CA ASN A 207 -2.06 15.15 -30.51
C ASN A 207 -2.74 15.37 -29.16
N SER A 208 -2.54 14.42 -28.25
CA SER A 208 -3.00 14.55 -26.87
C SER A 208 -1.93 15.32 -26.10
N ASP A 209 -2.34 16.30 -25.32
CA ASP A 209 -1.45 17.06 -24.46
C ASP A 209 -1.25 16.36 -23.11
N THR A 210 -2.22 15.52 -22.72
CA THR A 210 -2.21 14.77 -21.48
C THR A 210 -2.46 13.27 -21.68
N VAL A 211 -2.16 12.46 -20.65
CA VAL A 211 -2.42 11.01 -20.70
C VAL A 211 -3.93 10.76 -20.56
N GLU A 212 -4.63 11.62 -19.84
CA GLU A 212 -6.07 11.62 -19.67
C GLU A 212 -6.80 11.81 -21.02
N GLU A 213 -6.38 12.79 -21.82
CA GLU A 213 -6.91 12.97 -23.18
C GLU A 213 -6.64 11.75 -24.07
N LEU A 214 -5.48 11.12 -23.93
CA LEU A 214 -5.14 9.88 -24.63
C LEU A 214 -6.07 8.73 -24.21
N ILE A 215 -6.43 8.64 -22.93
CA ILE A 215 -7.36 7.64 -22.39
C ILE A 215 -8.79 7.87 -22.89
N ASP A 216 -9.28 9.11 -22.90
CA ASP A 216 -10.61 9.44 -23.44
C ASP A 216 -10.74 9.01 -24.90
N ARG A 217 -9.66 9.22 -25.65
CA ARG A 217 -9.55 8.78 -27.03
C ARG A 217 -9.51 7.27 -27.18
N ALA A 218 -8.70 6.59 -26.38
CA ALA A 218 -8.62 5.14 -26.36
C ALA A 218 -9.97 4.51 -26.04
N THR A 219 -10.73 5.08 -25.10
CA THR A 219 -12.10 4.65 -24.76
C THR A 219 -13.02 4.67 -25.97
N SER A 220 -12.96 5.75 -26.76
CA SER A 220 -13.74 5.88 -28.00
C SER A 220 -13.33 4.85 -29.06
N LEU A 221 -12.03 4.53 -29.15
CA LEU A 221 -11.49 3.54 -30.10
C LEU A 221 -11.82 2.10 -29.67
N ASP A 222 -11.80 1.79 -28.38
CA ASP A 222 -12.16 0.48 -27.84
C ASP A 222 -13.63 0.15 -28.11
N ALA A 223 -14.53 1.14 -28.03
CA ALA A 223 -15.92 0.97 -28.44
C ALA A 223 -16.04 0.50 -29.89
N ILE A 224 -15.23 1.06 -30.81
CA ILE A 224 -15.20 0.65 -32.23
C ILE A 224 -14.56 -0.73 -32.40
N ARG A 225 -13.52 -1.05 -31.62
CA ARG A 225 -12.83 -2.34 -31.63
C ARG A 225 -13.74 -3.49 -31.19
N SER A 226 -14.62 -3.25 -30.21
CA SER A 226 -15.53 -4.25 -29.62
C SER A 226 -16.72 -4.64 -30.52
N VAL A 227 -16.97 -3.88 -31.59
CA VAL A 227 -18.12 -4.08 -32.50
C VAL A 227 -17.76 -4.99 -33.70
N LYS A 228 -16.53 -5.51 -33.76
CA LYS A 228 -16.06 -6.44 -34.81
C LYS A 228 -15.68 -7.79 -34.22
#